data_AF-A0A2T3W747-F1
#
_entry.id   AF-A0A2T3W747-F1
#
_cell.length_a   1.000
_cell.length_b   1.000
_cell.length_c   1.000
_cell.angle_alpha   90.00
_cell.angle_beta   90.00
_cell.angle_gamma   90.00
#
_symmetry.space_group_name_H-M   'P 1'
#
loop_
_entity.id
_entity.type
_entity.pdbx_description
1 polymer ?
#
loop_
_entity_poly.entity_id
_entity_poly.type
_entity_poly.pdbx_seq_one_letter_code
_entity_poly.pdbx_strand_id
1 'polypeptide(L)'
;MSRRDTKEGHFSEEQRLRFTTLALKRNLNHIRWREEHPFGISNEASVGLQAATTLLLWIATSRLEEVMTELDNDPLNPKLKRLWNEPDFQAGHPAGVRANLSHWRKAIAEGGVEMVLAGDGWAVVGLRASLRTPGGESPVWEMTLSRERLDFIVDTLAWALPFWRFPITRPEVSGGDASRSGKARKGKKVTPAEP
;
A
#
# COMPACT_ATOMS: atom_id res chain seq x y z
N MET A 1 -13.97 -30.60 20.41
CA MET A 1 -13.20 -29.57 19.68
C MET A 1 -14.14 -28.43 19.33
N SER A 2 -13.90 -27.22 19.82
CA SER A 2 -14.74 -26.06 19.47
C SER A 2 -14.34 -25.53 18.10
N ARG A 3 -15.29 -25.47 17.14
CA ARG A 3 -15.09 -24.74 15.90
C ARG A 3 -15.02 -23.26 16.28
N ARG A 4 -13.86 -22.63 16.07
CA ARG A 4 -13.80 -21.18 16.00
C ARG A 4 -14.42 -20.80 14.66
N ASP A 5 -15.72 -20.52 14.68
CA ASP A 5 -16.36 -19.80 13.59
C ASP A 5 -15.70 -18.40 13.55
N THR A 6 -14.68 -18.27 12.71
CA THR A 6 -14.16 -16.98 12.29
C THR A 6 -15.29 -16.28 11.56
N LYS A 7 -16.09 -15.50 12.32
CA LYS A 7 -17.00 -14.52 11.73
C LYS A 7 -16.18 -13.68 10.78
N GLU A 8 -16.42 -13.82 9.48
CA GLU A 8 -15.83 -12.97 8.47
C GLU A 8 -16.32 -11.55 8.72
N GLY A 9 -15.50 -10.78 9.44
CA GLY A 9 -15.78 -9.38 9.69
C GLY A 9 -15.74 -8.66 8.36
N HIS A 10 -16.90 -8.27 7.83
CA HIS A 10 -16.98 -7.40 6.66
C HIS A 10 -16.39 -6.03 7.03
N PHE A 11 -15.08 -5.88 6.81
CA PHE A 11 -14.39 -4.60 6.99
C PHE A 11 -14.99 -3.56 6.04
N SER A 12 -15.30 -2.39 6.58
CA SER A 12 -15.70 -1.23 5.78
C SER A 12 -14.57 -0.84 4.82
N GLU A 13 -14.91 -0.13 3.75
CA GLU A 13 -13.94 0.35 2.78
C GLU A 13 -12.82 1.19 3.44
N GLU A 14 -13.19 2.10 4.35
CA GLU A 14 -12.26 2.89 5.16
C GLU A 14 -11.33 2.03 6.02
N GLN A 15 -11.83 0.94 6.62
CA GLN A 15 -11.03 0.00 7.40
C GLN A 15 -10.05 -0.76 6.50
N ARG A 16 -10.49 -1.27 5.34
CA ARG A 16 -9.63 -1.95 4.36
C ARG A 16 -8.52 -1.02 3.89
N LEU A 17 -8.87 0.22 3.54
CA LEU A 17 -7.94 1.26 3.11
C LEU A 17 -6.89 1.57 4.20
N ARG A 18 -7.31 1.70 5.47
CA ARG A 18 -6.41 1.89 6.62
C ARG A 18 -5.46 0.69 6.83
N PHE A 19 -5.96 -0.54 6.82
CA PHE A 19 -5.13 -1.74 7.00
C PHE A 19 -4.13 -1.91 5.85
N THR A 20 -4.57 -1.69 4.62
CA THR A 20 -3.75 -1.66 3.41
C THR A 20 -2.58 -0.69 3.57
N THR A 21 -2.84 0.58 3.90
CA THR A 21 -1.77 1.58 4.05
C THR A 21 -0.85 1.33 5.24
N LEU A 22 -1.33 0.76 6.35
CA LEU A 22 -0.47 0.34 7.45
C LEU A 22 0.48 -0.80 7.04
N ALA A 23 -0.02 -1.80 6.30
CA ALA A 23 0.79 -2.90 5.79
C ALA A 23 1.80 -2.43 4.73
N LEU A 24 1.38 -1.60 3.78
CA LEU A 24 2.26 -0.97 2.78
C LEU A 24 3.36 -0.14 3.44
N LYS A 25 3.01 0.74 4.39
CA LYS A 25 4.00 1.56 5.12
C LYS A 25 4.99 0.69 5.89
N ARG A 26 4.55 -0.44 6.47
CA ARG A 26 5.44 -1.40 7.13
C ARG A 26 6.41 -2.04 6.14
N ASN A 27 5.95 -2.47 4.98
CA ASN A 27 6.82 -3.06 3.95
C ASN A 27 7.81 -2.03 3.39
N LEU A 28 7.36 -0.83 3.03
CA LEU A 28 8.20 0.25 2.52
C LEU A 28 9.28 0.68 3.52
N ASN A 29 8.95 0.75 4.82
CA ASN A 29 9.93 1.00 5.86
C ASN A 29 10.96 -0.14 5.97
N HIS A 30 10.53 -1.39 5.78
CA HIS A 30 11.44 -2.54 5.85
C HIS A 30 12.37 -2.58 4.62
N ILE A 31 11.88 -2.30 3.41
CA ILE A 31 12.69 -2.15 2.18
C ILE A 31 13.81 -1.13 2.42
N ARG A 32 13.47 0.10 2.84
CA ARG A 32 14.46 1.17 3.11
C ARG A 32 15.48 0.76 4.17
N TRP A 33 15.03 0.16 5.27
CA TRP A 33 15.94 -0.31 6.31
C TRP A 33 16.89 -1.40 5.80
N ARG A 34 16.44 -2.30 4.91
CA ARG A 34 17.25 -3.35 4.29
C ARG A 34 18.28 -2.79 3.29
N GLU A 35 17.94 -1.71 2.58
CA GLU A 35 18.87 -0.99 1.69
C GLU A 35 19.98 -0.29 2.48
N GLU A 36 19.64 0.29 3.64
CA GLU A 36 20.61 0.88 4.58
C GLU A 36 21.45 -0.19 5.32
N HIS A 37 20.90 -1.38 5.58
CA HIS A 37 21.50 -2.42 6.43
C HIS A 37 21.56 -3.82 5.75
N PRO A 38 22.23 -3.97 4.59
CA PRO A 38 22.17 -5.20 3.80
C PRO A 38 22.63 -6.47 4.55
N PHE A 39 23.60 -6.36 5.46
CA PHE A 39 24.25 -7.50 6.14
C PHE A 39 23.69 -7.83 7.54
N GLY A 40 22.50 -7.34 7.91
CA GLY A 40 21.88 -7.63 9.21
C GLY A 40 21.60 -9.12 9.46
N ILE A 41 21.73 -9.58 10.72
CA ILE A 41 21.64 -10.99 11.12
C ILE A 41 20.22 -11.58 10.95
N SER A 42 19.17 -10.75 10.96
CA SER A 42 17.76 -11.14 10.81
C SER A 42 17.25 -11.12 9.36
N ASN A 43 18.12 -11.36 8.38
CA ASN A 43 17.86 -11.20 6.95
C ASN A 43 17.19 -12.43 6.31
N GLU A 44 15.95 -12.74 6.69
CA GLU A 44 15.19 -13.87 6.13
C GLU A 44 14.39 -13.52 4.86
N ALA A 45 14.12 -12.24 4.58
CA ALA A 45 13.21 -11.81 3.51
C ALA A 45 13.89 -10.91 2.47
N SER A 46 14.04 -11.44 1.24
CA SER A 46 14.59 -10.72 0.07
C SER A 46 13.87 -9.39 -0.20
N VAL A 47 14.63 -8.33 -0.53
CA VAL A 47 14.03 -7.01 -0.84
C VAL A 47 13.07 -7.09 -2.04
N GLY A 48 13.39 -7.90 -3.05
CA GLY A 48 12.51 -8.10 -4.22
C GLY A 48 11.21 -8.83 -3.89
N LEU A 49 11.23 -9.75 -2.90
CA LEU A 49 10.02 -10.37 -2.36
C LEU A 49 9.13 -9.31 -1.68
N GLN A 50 9.74 -8.38 -0.92
CA GLN A 50 9.01 -7.30 -0.26
C GLN A 50 8.44 -6.29 -1.26
N ALA A 51 9.20 -5.91 -2.28
CA ALA A 51 8.75 -5.03 -3.36
C ALA A 51 7.57 -5.68 -4.13
N ALA A 52 7.71 -6.94 -4.55
CA ALA A 52 6.65 -7.70 -5.22
C ALA A 52 5.38 -7.79 -4.37
N THR A 53 5.51 -8.15 -3.10
CA THR A 53 4.39 -8.22 -2.15
C THR A 53 3.71 -6.86 -1.96
N THR A 54 4.48 -5.76 -1.95
CA THR A 54 3.96 -4.40 -1.82
C THR A 54 3.16 -3.98 -3.05
N LEU A 55 3.66 -4.25 -4.27
CA LEU A 55 2.92 -4.01 -5.50
C LEU A 55 1.63 -4.84 -5.59
N LEU A 56 1.70 -6.14 -5.27
CA LEU A 56 0.53 -7.02 -5.29
C LEU A 56 -0.52 -6.59 -4.26
N LEU A 57 -0.10 -6.18 -3.06
CA LEU A 57 -0.99 -5.63 -2.06
C LEU A 57 -1.69 -4.37 -2.57
N TRP A 58 -0.95 -3.44 -3.20
CA TRP A 58 -1.55 -2.25 -3.83
C TRP A 58 -2.62 -2.62 -4.87
N ILE A 59 -2.26 -3.46 -5.85
CA ILE A 59 -3.15 -3.84 -6.95
C ILE A 59 -4.42 -4.53 -6.44
N ALA A 60 -4.27 -5.45 -5.47
CA ALA A 60 -5.37 -6.29 -4.97
C ALA A 60 -6.33 -5.55 -4.03
N THR A 61 -5.87 -4.55 -3.28
CA THR A 61 -6.65 -3.96 -2.18
C THR A 61 -6.95 -2.47 -2.31
N SER A 62 -6.30 -1.74 -3.21
CA SER A 62 -6.54 -0.32 -3.42
C SER A 62 -7.27 -0.03 -4.74
N ARG A 63 -8.05 1.05 -4.75
CA ARG A 63 -8.66 1.64 -5.96
C ARG A 63 -7.62 2.40 -6.78
N LEU A 64 -6.50 1.76 -7.07
CA LEU A 64 -5.29 2.38 -7.62
C LEU A 64 -5.54 3.18 -8.90
N GLU A 65 -6.54 2.78 -9.69
CA GLU A 65 -6.95 3.38 -10.95
C GLU A 65 -7.71 4.71 -10.80
N GLU A 66 -8.68 4.76 -9.87
CA GLU A 66 -9.37 6.00 -9.49
C GLU A 66 -8.35 6.98 -8.90
N VAL A 67 -7.53 6.49 -7.99
CA VAL A 67 -6.48 7.24 -7.30
C VAL A 67 -5.42 7.76 -8.27
N MET A 68 -5.03 6.99 -9.29
CA MET A 68 -4.13 7.46 -10.34
C MET A 68 -4.77 8.56 -11.20
N THR A 69 -6.07 8.47 -11.42
CA THR A 69 -6.84 9.45 -12.21
C THR A 69 -7.08 10.74 -11.43
N GLU A 70 -7.24 10.69 -10.11
CA GLU A 70 -7.24 11.90 -9.25
C GLU A 70 -5.88 12.62 -9.35
N LEU A 71 -4.76 11.89 -9.27
CA LEU A 71 -3.41 12.47 -9.31
C LEU A 71 -3.03 13.09 -10.65
N ASP A 72 -3.59 12.64 -11.78
CA ASP A 72 -3.39 13.30 -13.08
C ASP A 72 -3.89 14.76 -13.10
N ASN A 73 -4.86 15.08 -12.23
CA ASN A 73 -5.53 16.38 -12.16
C ASN A 73 -5.03 17.26 -10.99
N ASP A 74 -4.27 16.71 -10.05
CA ASP A 74 -3.71 17.42 -8.91
C ASP A 74 -2.42 18.18 -9.32
N PRO A 75 -2.13 19.37 -8.78
CA PRO A 75 -0.82 20.02 -8.92
C PRO A 75 0.30 19.23 -8.19
N LEU A 76 0.67 18.07 -8.75
CA LEU A 76 1.79 17.24 -8.32
C LEU A 76 3.09 18.06 -8.23
N ASN A 77 3.89 17.81 -7.19
CA ASN A 77 5.22 18.43 -7.10
C ASN A 77 6.08 18.02 -8.33
N PRO A 78 7.08 18.84 -8.75
CA PRO A 78 7.80 18.60 -10.00
C PRO A 78 8.48 17.23 -10.10
N LYS A 79 8.91 16.66 -8.96
CA LYS A 79 9.51 15.31 -8.92
C LYS A 79 8.46 14.25 -9.20
N LEU A 80 7.32 14.29 -8.51
CA LEU A 80 6.23 13.32 -8.69
C LEU A 80 5.63 13.43 -10.09
N LYS A 81 5.43 14.65 -10.61
CA LYS A 81 5.00 14.88 -12.01
C LYS A 81 5.92 14.20 -13.03
N ARG A 82 7.25 14.24 -12.82
CA ARG A 82 8.20 13.54 -13.70
C ARG A 82 8.03 12.02 -13.62
N LEU A 83 7.94 11.46 -12.41
CA LEU A 83 7.76 10.02 -12.21
C LEU A 83 6.42 9.51 -12.78
N TRP A 84 5.37 10.33 -12.70
CA TRP A 84 4.04 10.01 -13.24
C TRP A 84 3.98 9.99 -14.77
N ASN A 85 4.91 10.69 -15.44
CA ASN A 85 5.02 10.68 -16.90
C ASN A 85 5.69 9.40 -17.44
N GLU A 86 6.22 8.53 -16.58
CA GLU A 86 6.86 7.29 -17.01
C GLU A 86 5.84 6.27 -17.57
N PRO A 87 6.23 5.42 -18.54
CA PRO A 87 5.28 4.57 -19.30
C PRO A 87 4.39 3.64 -18.47
N ASP A 88 4.79 3.28 -17.25
CA ASP A 88 3.99 2.45 -16.35
C ASP A 88 2.76 3.14 -15.75
N PHE A 89 2.79 4.46 -15.66
CA PHE A 89 1.75 5.29 -15.06
C PHE A 89 0.85 5.98 -16.10
N GLN A 90 1.17 5.82 -17.38
CA GLN A 90 0.43 6.38 -18.50
C GLN A 90 -0.70 5.43 -18.95
N ALA A 91 -1.95 5.92 -18.90
CA ALA A 91 -3.11 5.13 -19.32
C ALA A 91 -3.08 4.75 -20.82
N GLY A 92 -2.45 5.59 -21.65
CA GLY A 92 -2.28 5.37 -23.09
C GLY A 92 -1.13 4.43 -23.49
N HIS A 93 -0.38 3.87 -22.54
CA HIS A 93 0.77 3.01 -22.84
C HIS A 93 0.41 1.52 -22.62
N PRO A 94 0.18 0.71 -23.68
CA PRO A 94 -0.42 -0.62 -23.55
C PRO A 94 0.40 -1.64 -22.74
N ALA A 95 1.72 -1.44 -22.66
CA ALA A 95 2.61 -2.29 -21.86
C ALA A 95 2.81 -1.79 -20.42
N GLY A 96 2.19 -0.68 -20.01
CA GLY A 96 2.31 -0.10 -18.66
C GLY A 96 1.39 -0.77 -17.63
N VAL A 97 1.78 -0.74 -16.35
CA VAL A 97 0.97 -1.31 -15.26
C VAL A 97 -0.41 -0.66 -15.16
N ARG A 98 -0.52 0.67 -15.28
CA ARG A 98 -1.82 1.37 -15.20
C ARG A 98 -2.83 0.85 -16.23
N ALA A 99 -2.41 0.72 -17.49
CA ALA A 99 -3.25 0.20 -18.58
C ALA A 99 -3.69 -1.27 -18.37
N ASN A 100 -3.01 -2.02 -17.51
CA ASN A 100 -3.25 -3.44 -17.27
C ASN A 100 -3.78 -3.77 -15.86
N LEU A 101 -4.17 -2.78 -15.04
CA LEU A 101 -4.60 -3.03 -13.65
C LEU A 101 -5.76 -4.03 -13.53
N SER A 102 -6.68 -4.04 -14.50
CA SER A 102 -7.76 -5.03 -14.60
C SER A 102 -7.22 -6.46 -14.82
N HIS A 103 -6.29 -6.63 -15.75
CA HIS A 103 -5.62 -7.92 -16.00
C HIS A 103 -4.81 -8.39 -14.79
N TRP A 104 -4.05 -7.50 -14.15
CA TRP A 104 -3.31 -7.80 -12.93
C TRP A 104 -4.22 -8.27 -11.78
N ARG A 105 -5.32 -7.56 -11.50
CA ARG A 105 -6.31 -7.96 -10.48
C ARG A 105 -6.91 -9.33 -10.78
N LYS A 106 -7.23 -9.60 -12.05
CA LYS A 106 -7.76 -10.89 -12.48
C LYS A 106 -6.72 -12.01 -12.33
N ALA A 107 -5.47 -11.77 -12.71
CA ALA A 107 -4.38 -12.74 -12.56
C ALA A 107 -4.11 -13.07 -11.08
N ILE A 108 -4.19 -12.08 -10.18
CA ILE A 108 -4.12 -12.31 -8.72
C ILE A 108 -5.27 -13.21 -8.25
N ALA A 109 -6.50 -12.94 -8.69
CA ALA A 109 -7.68 -13.71 -8.29
C ALA A 109 -7.67 -15.16 -8.84
N GLU A 110 -7.08 -15.38 -10.02
CA GLU A 110 -6.91 -16.69 -10.64
C GLU A 110 -5.64 -17.43 -10.17
N GLY A 111 -4.83 -16.82 -9.30
CA GLY A 111 -3.54 -17.37 -8.84
C GLY A 111 -2.44 -17.39 -9.91
N GLY A 112 -2.64 -16.73 -11.05
CA GLY A 112 -1.74 -16.67 -12.20
C GLY A 112 -0.54 -15.71 -12.03
N VAL A 113 -0.07 -15.50 -10.80
CA VAL A 113 1.04 -14.60 -10.47
C VAL A 113 2.20 -15.39 -9.87
N GLU A 114 3.38 -15.20 -10.44
CA GLU A 114 4.60 -15.94 -10.14
C GLU A 114 5.76 -14.96 -9.86
N MET A 115 6.57 -15.26 -8.84
CA MET A 115 7.81 -14.54 -8.61
C MET A 115 8.93 -15.16 -9.44
N VAL A 116 9.65 -14.34 -10.19
CA VAL A 116 10.79 -14.80 -10.99
C VAL A 116 12.02 -14.78 -10.09
N LEU A 117 12.63 -15.95 -9.90
CA LEU A 117 13.84 -16.12 -9.11
C LEU A 117 15.09 -16.10 -10.00
N ALA A 118 16.22 -15.64 -9.45
CA ALA A 118 17.53 -15.84 -10.06
C ALA A 118 17.88 -17.33 -10.15
N GLY A 119 18.88 -17.68 -10.97
CA GLY A 119 19.36 -19.05 -11.12
C GLY A 119 19.91 -19.70 -9.84
N ASP A 120 20.18 -18.91 -8.79
CA ASP A 120 20.54 -19.40 -7.45
C ASP A 120 19.33 -19.79 -6.58
N GLY A 121 18.11 -19.40 -6.97
CA GLY A 121 16.87 -19.65 -6.23
C GLY A 121 16.59 -18.71 -5.05
N TRP A 122 17.48 -17.77 -4.72
CA TRP A 122 17.38 -16.93 -3.50
C TRP A 122 16.97 -15.48 -3.77
N ALA A 123 17.33 -14.91 -4.93
CA ALA A 123 16.99 -13.53 -5.28
C ALA A 123 15.74 -13.45 -6.16
N VAL A 124 14.75 -12.63 -5.78
CA VAL A 124 13.64 -12.25 -6.67
C VAL A 124 14.14 -11.22 -7.68
N VAL A 125 14.15 -11.61 -8.96
CA VAL A 125 14.59 -10.80 -10.11
C VAL A 125 13.44 -10.23 -10.94
N GLY A 126 12.19 -10.57 -10.60
CA GLY A 126 11.02 -10.02 -11.25
C GLY A 126 9.70 -10.61 -10.76
N LEU A 127 8.62 -10.16 -11.39
CA LEU A 127 7.25 -10.59 -11.12
C LEU A 127 6.56 -10.83 -12.46
N ARG A 128 5.99 -12.03 -12.64
CA ARG A 128 5.21 -12.40 -13.83
C ARG A 128 3.75 -12.57 -13.45
N ALA A 129 2.85 -11.99 -14.23
CA ALA A 129 1.42 -12.25 -14.15
C ALA A 129 0.92 -12.77 -15.50
N SER A 130 0.01 -13.74 -15.45
CA SER A 130 -0.57 -14.36 -16.64
C SER A 130 -2.07 -14.61 -16.44
N LEU A 131 -2.81 -14.53 -17.53
CA LEU A 131 -4.20 -14.97 -17.64
C LEU A 131 -4.25 -16.14 -18.62
N ARG A 132 -4.81 -17.27 -18.20
CA ARG A 132 -4.89 -18.49 -19.02
C ARG A 132 -6.34 -18.82 -19.33
N THR A 133 -6.61 -19.32 -20.53
CA THR A 133 -7.89 -19.98 -20.82
C THR A 133 -7.94 -21.32 -20.10
N PRO A 134 -9.10 -21.71 -19.52
CA PRO A 134 -9.26 -23.06 -19.00
C PRO A 134 -8.98 -24.11 -20.10
N GLY A 135 -7.99 -24.98 -19.87
CA GLY A 135 -7.54 -25.99 -20.84
C GLY A 135 -6.60 -25.48 -21.95
N GLY A 136 -6.15 -24.21 -21.91
CA GLY A 136 -5.14 -23.68 -22.82
C GLY A 136 -3.71 -23.84 -22.28
N GLU A 137 -2.77 -24.26 -23.11
CA GLU A 137 -1.35 -24.37 -22.75
C GLU A 137 -0.64 -23.00 -22.68
N SER A 138 -1.08 -22.03 -23.50
CA SER A 138 -0.50 -20.69 -23.59
C SER A 138 -1.35 -19.62 -22.87
N PRO A 139 -0.73 -18.60 -22.26
CA PRO A 139 -1.46 -17.48 -21.69
C PRO A 139 -2.09 -16.60 -22.78
N VAL A 140 -3.30 -16.10 -22.52
CA VAL A 140 -4.02 -15.13 -23.36
C VAL A 140 -3.49 -13.71 -23.12
N TRP A 141 -2.96 -13.47 -21.94
CA TRP A 141 -2.23 -12.25 -21.56
C TRP A 141 -1.10 -12.64 -20.62
N GLU A 142 0.08 -12.06 -20.80
CA GLU A 142 1.21 -12.17 -19.88
C GLU A 142 1.88 -10.80 -19.74
N MET A 143 2.29 -10.45 -18.53
CA MET A 143 3.10 -9.27 -18.25
C MET A 143 4.19 -9.62 -17.24
N THR A 144 5.43 -9.29 -17.59
CA THR A 144 6.59 -9.46 -16.72
C THR A 144 7.18 -8.10 -16.34
N LEU A 145 7.44 -7.92 -15.04
CA LEU A 145 8.18 -6.81 -14.47
C LEU A 145 9.58 -7.33 -14.10
N SER A 146 10.63 -6.72 -14.65
CA SER A 146 11.99 -6.90 -14.13
C SER A 146 12.10 -6.28 -12.73
N ARG A 147 13.13 -6.68 -11.97
CA ARG A 147 13.36 -6.13 -10.63
C ARG A 147 13.50 -4.61 -10.61
N GLU A 148 14.27 -4.05 -11.54
CA GLU A 148 14.45 -2.61 -11.70
C GLU A 148 13.11 -1.88 -11.92
N ARG A 149 12.27 -2.42 -12.83
CA ARG A 149 10.95 -1.86 -13.13
C ARG A 149 10.01 -1.97 -11.93
N LEU A 150 10.02 -3.10 -11.23
CA LEU A 150 9.25 -3.33 -10.01
C LEU A 150 9.63 -2.33 -8.91
N ASP A 151 10.92 -2.17 -8.64
CA ASP A 151 11.43 -1.23 -7.63
C ASP A 151 11.05 0.22 -8.01
N PHE A 152 11.23 0.61 -9.27
CA PHE A 152 10.82 1.93 -9.77
C PHE A 152 9.31 2.21 -9.58
N ILE A 153 8.45 1.23 -9.88
CA ILE A 153 7.01 1.36 -9.68
C ILE A 153 6.70 1.50 -8.18
N VAL A 154 7.30 0.64 -7.34
CA VAL A 154 7.06 0.64 -5.89
C VAL A 154 7.50 1.97 -5.26
N ASP A 155 8.65 2.50 -5.65
CA ASP A 155 9.13 3.80 -5.20
C ASP A 155 8.23 4.95 -5.66
N THR A 156 7.80 4.96 -6.92
CA THR A 156 6.92 6.01 -7.43
C THR A 156 5.57 6.02 -6.71
N LEU A 157 5.00 4.85 -6.46
CA LEU A 157 3.79 4.67 -5.64
C LEU A 157 4.02 5.08 -4.17
N ALA A 158 5.19 4.80 -3.61
CA ALA A 158 5.57 5.26 -2.27
C ALA A 158 5.74 6.80 -2.17
N TRP A 159 6.21 7.45 -3.24
CA TRP A 159 6.26 8.92 -3.37
C TRP A 159 4.86 9.55 -3.55
N ALA A 160 3.92 8.82 -4.14
CA ALA A 160 2.52 9.23 -4.27
C ALA A 160 1.71 9.04 -2.97
N LEU A 161 2.11 8.13 -2.08
CA LEU A 161 1.41 7.77 -0.83
C LEU A 161 0.94 8.97 0.04
N PRO A 162 1.68 10.09 0.19
CA PRO A 162 1.21 11.25 0.96
C PRO A 162 0.11 12.07 0.27
N PHE A 163 0.00 11.98 -1.05
CA PHE A 163 -0.98 12.69 -1.88
C PHE A 163 -2.27 11.86 -2.05
N TRP A 164 -2.16 10.54 -1.95
CA TRP A 164 -3.33 9.69 -1.73
C TRP A 164 -3.99 10.08 -0.40
N ARG A 165 -5.24 10.53 -0.48
CA ARG A 165 -5.99 11.13 0.63
C ARG A 165 -5.99 10.24 1.87
N PHE A 166 -5.04 10.49 2.77
CA PHE A 166 -4.88 9.75 4.01
C PHE A 166 -4.90 10.66 5.24
N PRO A 167 -5.95 10.57 6.09
CA PRO A 167 -7.12 9.70 5.95
C PRO A 167 -8.11 10.24 4.89
N ILE A 168 -9.01 9.38 4.40
CA ILE A 168 -10.39 9.83 4.12
C ILE A 168 -10.94 10.32 5.45
N THR A 169 -10.80 11.63 5.71
CA THR A 169 -11.20 12.36 6.93
C THR A 169 -10.82 11.71 8.27
N ARG A 170 -10.11 12.43 9.15
CA ARG A 170 -10.39 12.22 10.59
C ARG A 170 -11.91 12.41 10.73
N PRO A 171 -12.66 11.53 11.43
CA PRO A 171 -14.02 11.89 11.81
C PRO A 171 -13.92 13.26 12.49
N GLU A 172 -14.81 14.18 12.12
CA GLU A 172 -14.91 15.43 12.85
C GLU A 172 -15.03 15.07 14.33
N VAL A 173 -14.19 15.68 15.17
CA VAL A 173 -14.36 15.55 16.62
C VAL A 173 -15.70 16.17 16.90
N SER A 174 -16.74 15.34 17.15
CA SER A 174 -18.13 15.78 17.23
C SER A 174 -18.23 17.01 18.13
N GLY A 175 -18.43 18.15 17.48
CA GLY A 175 -18.35 19.45 18.11
C GLY A 175 -19.57 19.68 18.98
N GLY A 176 -19.38 19.55 20.29
CA GLY A 176 -20.37 19.93 21.28
C GLY A 176 -21.23 18.78 21.78
N ASP A 177 -20.88 18.32 22.98
CA ASP A 177 -21.85 18.46 24.04
C ASP A 177 -21.25 19.33 25.17
N ALA A 178 -21.59 20.62 25.14
CA ALA A 178 -21.11 21.61 26.09
C ALA A 178 -21.90 21.54 27.40
N SER A 179 -21.91 20.36 28.02
CA SER A 179 -22.55 20.07 29.29
C SER A 179 -21.80 20.71 30.48
N ARG A 180 -21.84 22.05 30.55
CA ARG A 180 -21.49 22.82 31.75
C ARG A 180 -22.48 22.47 32.87
N SER A 181 -22.16 21.49 33.71
CA SER A 181 -22.72 21.38 35.06
C SER A 181 -21.62 21.64 36.09
N GLY A 182 -21.69 22.81 36.74
CA GLY A 182 -20.69 23.21 37.71
C GLY A 182 -20.80 22.40 39.01
N LYS A 183 -19.66 22.06 39.62
CA LYS A 183 -19.58 21.81 41.07
C LYS A 183 -18.58 22.76 41.71
N ALA A 184 -19.05 23.40 42.79
CA ALA A 184 -18.41 24.55 43.41
C ALA A 184 -17.02 24.26 43.97
N ARG A 185 -16.08 25.18 43.75
CA ARG A 185 -14.89 25.31 44.61
C ARG A 185 -15.34 25.79 45.98
N LYS A 186 -15.38 24.91 46.98
CA LYS A 186 -15.44 25.31 48.39
C LYS A 186 -14.03 25.70 48.84
N GLY A 187 -13.80 26.98 49.09
CA GLY A 187 -12.52 27.46 49.59
C GLY A 187 -12.34 27.16 51.08
N LYS A 188 -11.07 27.04 51.51
CA LYS A 188 -10.66 27.27 52.90
C LYS A 188 -9.28 27.96 52.89
N LYS A 189 -9.26 29.28 53.04
CA LYS A 189 -8.06 30.03 53.45
C LYS A 189 -7.78 29.69 54.91
N VAL A 190 -6.51 29.50 55.30
CA VAL A 190 -5.81 30.24 56.37
C VAL A 190 -4.29 30.14 56.10
N THR A 191 -3.65 31.30 55.90
CA THR A 191 -2.23 31.62 56.19
C THR A 191 -2.22 32.58 57.42
N PRO A 192 -1.09 32.94 58.09
CA PRO A 192 0.34 32.81 57.76
C PRO A 192 1.08 31.91 58.81
N ALA A 193 2.40 31.92 59.07
CA ALA A 193 3.53 32.81 58.69
C ALA A 193 4.92 32.11 58.71
N GLU A 194 5.93 32.86 58.27
CA GLU A 194 7.39 32.71 58.51
C GLU A 194 7.80 33.43 59.82
N PRO A 195 9.02 33.27 60.41
CA PRO A 195 10.33 33.17 59.74
C PRO A 195 11.10 31.86 59.95
#